data_AF-A0A962WPW8-F1
#
_entry.id   AF-A0A962WPW8-F1
#
_cell.length_a   1.000
_cell.length_b   1.000
_cell.length_c   1.000
_cell.angle_alpha   90.00
_cell.angle_beta   90.00
_cell.angle_gamma   90.00
#
_symmetry.space_group_name_H-M   'P 1'
#
loop_
_entity.id
_entity.type
_entity.pdbx_description
1 polymer ?
#
loop_
_entity_poly.entity_id
_entity_poly.type
_entity_poly.pdbx_seq_one_letter_code
_entity_poly.pdbx_strand_id
1 'polypeptide(L)'
;SENLRRAVEVARLMNAAGLVCIASLVAPSEAVRQRAAEELGDALLIVHVDAPAETLAARAAEAGDGAAEPLDYEAPGAPDLVLDTAAQSTSECVAALVGLLESRGVL
;
A
#
# COMPACT_ATOMS: atom_id res chain seq x y z
N SER A 1 8.36 -6.73 -9.59
CA SER A 1 9.02 -7.68 -8.66
C SER A 1 8.27 -9.00 -8.69
N GLU A 2 8.97 -10.13 -8.56
CA GLU A 2 8.36 -11.46 -8.39
C GLU A 2 7.41 -11.50 -7.18
N ASN A 3 7.75 -10.77 -6.10
CA ASN A 3 6.91 -10.69 -4.91
C ASN A 3 5.56 -10.03 -5.21
N LEU A 4 5.54 -8.94 -5.99
CA LEU A 4 4.29 -8.29 -6.38
C LEU A 4 3.46 -9.19 -7.30
N ARG A 5 4.09 -9.87 -8.27
CA ARG A 5 3.39 -10.77 -9.18
C ARG A 5 2.65 -11.87 -8.40
N ARG A 6 3.34 -12.53 -7.48
CA ARG A 6 2.73 -13.55 -6.61
C ARG A 6 1.61 -12.99 -5.75
N ALA A 7 1.79 -11.79 -5.20
CA ALA A 7 0.76 -11.15 -4.39
C ALA A 7 -0.49 -10.80 -5.22
N VAL A 8 -0.30 -10.34 -6.46
CA VAL A 8 -1.41 -10.08 -7.40
C VAL A 8 -2.17 -11.36 -7.73
N GLU A 9 -1.47 -12.47 -7.98
CA GLU A 9 -2.11 -13.78 -8.21
C GLU A 9 -2.94 -14.23 -6.99
N VAL A 10 -2.40 -14.10 -5.78
CA VAL A 10 -3.12 -14.42 -4.54
C VAL A 10 -4.30 -13.48 -4.34
N ALA A 11 -4.12 -12.17 -4.54
CA ALA A 11 -5.20 -11.18 -4.42
C ALA A 11 -6.34 -11.49 -5.39
N ARG A 12 -6.04 -11.88 -6.63
CA ARG A 12 -7.06 -12.30 -7.60
C ARG A 12 -7.86 -13.51 -7.13
N LEU A 13 -7.19 -14.51 -6.55
CA LEU A 13 -7.85 -15.69 -6.00
C LEU A 13 -8.73 -15.36 -4.80
N MET A 14 -8.27 -14.47 -3.91
CA MET A 14 -9.04 -14.02 -2.74
C MET A 14 -10.26 -13.20 -3.15
N ASN A 15 -10.10 -12.27 -4.10
CA ASN A 15 -11.19 -11.48 -4.64
C ASN A 15 -12.25 -12.36 -5.33
N ALA A 16 -11.82 -13.40 -6.07
CA ALA A 16 -12.73 -14.39 -6.66
C ALA A 16 -13.52 -15.19 -5.60
N ALA A 17 -13.01 -15.31 -4.38
CA ALA A 17 -13.70 -15.90 -3.24
C ALA A 17 -14.58 -14.90 -2.47
N GLY A 18 -14.69 -13.66 -2.92
CA GLY A 18 -15.47 -12.60 -2.27
C GLY A 18 -14.78 -11.97 -1.06
N LEU A 19 -13.46 -12.12 -0.92
CA LEU A 19 -12.68 -11.57 0.18
C LEU A 19 -11.97 -10.28 -0.24
N VAL A 20 -11.85 -9.33 0.68
CA VAL A 20 -10.98 -8.17 0.53
C VAL A 20 -9.54 -8.60 0.86
N CYS A 21 -8.63 -8.42 -0.09
CA CYS A 21 -7.21 -8.71 0.10
C CYS A 21 -6.41 -7.43 0.38
N ILE A 22 -5.64 -7.42 1.48
CA ILE A 22 -4.73 -6.32 1.82
C ILE A 22 -3.30 -6.78 1.54
N ALA A 23 -2.63 -6.12 0.59
CA ALA A 23 -1.25 -6.38 0.24
C ALA A 23 -0.35 -5.21 0.66
N SER A 24 0.37 -5.37 1.78
CA SER A 24 1.36 -4.39 2.24
C SER A 24 2.73 -4.71 1.64
N LEU A 25 3.03 -4.10 0.49
CA LEU A 25 4.24 -4.37 -0.29
C LEU A 25 4.88 -3.06 -0.71
N VAL A 26 6.21 -3.02 -0.69
CA VAL A 26 6.95 -1.91 -1.30
C VAL A 26 6.83 -2.03 -2.82
N ALA A 27 6.11 -1.08 -3.42
CA ALA A 27 5.96 -0.92 -4.87
C ALA A 27 6.69 0.37 -5.31
N PRO A 28 8.00 0.29 -5.58
CA PRO A 28 8.87 1.46 -5.64
C PRO A 28 8.69 2.31 -6.90
N SER A 29 8.12 1.79 -7.97
CA SER A 29 7.95 2.54 -9.22
C SER A 29 6.53 2.46 -9.75
N GLU A 30 6.16 3.45 -10.56
CA GLU A 30 4.85 3.49 -11.22
C GLU A 30 4.64 2.28 -12.12
N ALA A 31 5.68 1.86 -12.84
CA ALA A 31 5.63 0.66 -13.69
C ALA A 31 5.30 -0.62 -12.90
N VAL A 32 5.69 -0.70 -11.63
CA VAL A 32 5.38 -1.83 -10.76
C VAL A 32 3.91 -1.80 -10.33
N ARG A 33 3.38 -0.63 -9.97
CA ARG A 33 1.95 -0.44 -9.63
C ARG A 33 1.05 -0.67 -10.83
N GLN A 34 1.44 -0.15 -12.00
CA GLN A 34 0.68 -0.31 -13.25
C GLN A 34 0.48 -1.77 -13.64
N ARG A 35 1.50 -2.63 -13.45
CA ARG A 35 1.36 -4.08 -13.68
C ARG A 35 0.31 -4.74 -12.77
N ALA A 36 0.21 -4.29 -11.52
CA ALA A 36 -0.85 -4.78 -10.63
C ALA A 36 -2.23 -4.29 -11.09
N ALA A 37 -2.32 -3.03 -11.55
CA ALA A 37 -3.55 -2.45 -12.07
C ALA A 37 -4.01 -3.14 -13.37
N GLU A 38 -3.09 -3.54 -14.26
CA GLU A 38 -3.40 -4.29 -15.48
C GLU A 38 -4.04 -5.66 -15.18
N GLU A 39 -3.64 -6.30 -14.09
CA GLU A 39 -4.11 -7.64 -13.71
C GLU A 39 -5.38 -7.62 -12.84
N LEU A 40 -5.52 -6.63 -11.97
CA LEU A 40 -6.62 -6.54 -10.99
C LEU A 40 -7.72 -5.55 -11.43
N GLY A 41 -7.42 -4.62 -12.33
CA GLY A 41 -8.35 -3.60 -12.82
C GLY A 41 -8.97 -2.79 -11.69
N ASP A 42 -10.28 -2.55 -11.79
CA ASP A 42 -11.06 -1.75 -10.84
C ASP A 42 -11.14 -2.35 -9.43
N ALA A 43 -10.73 -3.61 -9.24
CA ALA A 43 -10.67 -4.24 -7.93
C ALA A 43 -9.42 -3.85 -7.12
N LEU A 44 -8.44 -3.17 -7.74
CA LEU A 44 -7.26 -2.66 -7.06
C LEU A 44 -7.52 -1.24 -6.54
N LEU A 45 -7.20 -1.04 -5.26
CA LEU A 45 -7.06 0.29 -4.66
C LEU A 45 -5.60 0.51 -4.28
N ILE A 46 -5.01 1.62 -4.72
CA ILE A 46 -3.66 2.04 -4.38
C ILE A 46 -3.73 2.96 -3.16
N VAL A 47 -3.27 2.45 -2.02
CA VAL A 47 -3.14 3.23 -0.78
C VAL A 47 -1.67 3.58 -0.57
N HIS A 48 -1.36 4.87 -0.61
CA HIS A 48 -0.01 5.38 -0.32
C HIS A 48 0.17 5.57 1.18
N VAL A 49 0.99 4.74 1.80
CA VAL A 49 1.37 4.88 3.21
C VAL A 49 2.63 5.75 3.27
N ASP A 50 2.42 7.04 3.47
CA ASP A 50 3.47 8.06 3.43
C ASP A 50 4.07 8.30 4.82
N ALA A 51 5.38 8.56 4.81
CA ALA A 51 6.14 8.99 5.98
C ALA A 51 7.44 9.66 5.52
N PRO A 52 7.85 10.78 6.13
CA PRO A 52 9.16 11.37 5.89
C PRO A 52 10.29 10.37 6.17
N ALA A 53 11.38 10.47 5.41
CA ALA A 53 12.55 9.59 5.55
C ALA A 53 13.13 9.59 6.98
N GLU A 54 13.12 10.73 7.66
CA GLU A 54 13.55 10.86 9.06
C GLU A 54 12.67 10.04 10.02
N THR A 55 11.36 10.01 9.80
CA THR A 55 10.41 9.21 10.59
C THR A 55 10.64 7.72 10.36
N LEU A 56 10.88 7.31 9.12
CA LEU A 56 11.20 5.92 8.78
C LEU A 56 12.51 5.47 9.42
N ALA A 57 13.57 6.29 9.35
CA ALA A 57 14.86 5.98 9.95
C ALA A 57 14.78 5.86 11.48
N ALA A 58 14.02 6.74 12.14
CA ALA A 58 13.79 6.66 13.58
C ALA A 58 13.07 5.35 13.97
N ARG A 59 12.00 4.98 13.25
CA ARG A 59 11.24 3.75 13.49
C ARG A 59 12.09 2.49 13.28
N ALA A 60 12.93 2.46 12.24
CA ALA A 60 13.84 1.35 12.01
C ALA A 60 14.84 1.18 13.17
N ALA A 61 15.42 2.29 13.64
CA ALA A 61 16.33 2.27 14.79
C ALA A 61 15.64 1.77 16.08
N GLU A 62 14.39 2.17 16.33
CA GLU A 62 13.59 1.68 17.45
C GLU A 62 13.27 0.18 17.35
N ALA A 63 13.04 -0.32 16.13
CA ALA A 63 12.80 -1.73 15.87
C ALA A 63 14.06 -2.61 15.99
N GLY A 64 15.24 -2.00 16.14
CA GLY A 64 16.52 -2.71 16.08
C GLY A 64 16.90 -3.17 14.67
N ASP A 65 16.21 -2.65 13.66
CA ASP A 65 16.56 -2.88 12.26
C ASP A 65 17.75 -1.98 11.89
N GLY A 66 18.62 -2.49 11.02
CA GLY A 66 19.67 -1.67 10.43
C GLY A 66 19.10 -0.51 9.61
N ALA A 67 19.93 0.46 9.27
CA ALA A 67 19.53 1.50 8.32
C ALA A 67 19.01 0.86 7.04
N ALA A 68 17.74 1.13 6.68
CA ALA A 68 17.18 0.68 5.43
C ALA A 68 18.01 1.26 4.28
N GLU A 69 18.31 0.43 3.27
CA GLU A 69 18.95 0.94 2.06
C GLU A 69 18.05 1.99 1.40
N PRO A 70 18.61 3.09 0.87
CA PRO A 70 17.84 4.08 0.14
C PRO A 70 17.13 3.39 -1.04
N LEU A 71 15.81 3.36 -0.97
CA LEU A 71 14.97 2.87 -2.05
C LEU A 71 14.76 3.99 -3.06
N ASP A 72 14.97 3.68 -4.33
CA ASP A 72 14.53 4.54 -5.43
C ASP A 72 12.99 4.44 -5.51
N TYR A 73 12.31 5.34 -4.79
CA TYR A 73 10.87 5.33 -4.58
C TYR A 73 10.20 6.49 -5.32
N GLU A 74 9.33 6.14 -6.26
CA GLU A 74 8.42 7.05 -6.96
C GLU A 74 7.07 7.04 -6.25
N ALA A 75 6.70 8.17 -5.63
CA ALA A 75 5.37 8.32 -5.07
C ALA A 75 4.27 8.12 -6.13
N PRO A 76 3.15 7.47 -5.79
CA PRO A 76 2.04 7.28 -6.74
C PRO A 76 1.46 8.62 -7.17
N GLY A 77 1.26 8.80 -8.47
CA GLY A 77 0.72 10.05 -9.03
C GLY A 77 -0.78 10.22 -8.79
N ALA A 78 -1.53 9.12 -8.67
CA ALA A 78 -2.97 9.12 -8.43
C ALA A 78 -3.37 7.97 -7.49
N PRO A 79 -2.96 7.99 -6.21
CA PRO A 79 -3.41 7.02 -5.23
C PRO A 79 -4.90 7.22 -4.91
N ASP A 80 -5.60 6.13 -4.59
CA ASP A 80 -6.99 6.18 -4.11
C ASP A 80 -7.10 6.76 -2.70
N LEU A 81 -6.03 6.61 -1.90
CA LEU A 81 -5.91 7.19 -0.55
C LEU A 81 -4.44 7.42 -0.21
N VAL A 82 -4.16 8.54 0.44
CA VAL A 82 -2.86 8.81 1.09
C VAL A 82 -3.06 8.77 2.60
N LEU A 83 -2.19 8.04 3.27
CA LEU A 83 -2.11 7.93 4.73
C LEU A 83 -0.79 8.55 5.17
N ASP A 84 -0.85 9.73 5.79
CA ASP A 84 0.31 10.38 6.40
C ASP A 84 0.53 9.79 7.79
N THR A 85 1.39 8.78 7.87
CA THR A 85 1.63 8.08 9.15
C THR A 85 2.54 8.85 10.10
N ALA A 86 3.06 10.02 9.71
CA ALA A 86 3.77 10.91 10.62
C ALA A 86 2.79 11.84 11.36
N ALA A 87 1.70 12.23 10.71
CA ALA A 87 0.66 13.08 11.29
C ALA A 87 -0.54 12.31 11.85
N GLN A 88 -0.83 11.11 11.34
CA GLN A 88 -2.00 10.31 11.71
C GLN A 88 -1.61 9.14 12.60
N SER A 89 -2.47 8.87 13.59
CA SER A 89 -2.44 7.62 14.34
C SER A 89 -2.92 6.44 13.48
N THR A 90 -2.58 5.22 13.89
CA THR A 90 -3.08 4.00 13.24
C THR A 90 -4.61 3.95 13.18
N SER A 91 -5.30 4.40 14.23
CA SER A 91 -6.76 4.43 14.28
C SER A 91 -7.35 5.36 13.22
N GLU A 92 -6.77 6.54 13.05
CA GLU A 92 -7.19 7.50 12.02
C GLU A 92 -6.92 6.98 10.61
N CYS A 93 -5.78 6.30 10.41
CA CYS A 93 -5.47 5.67 9.13
C CYS A 93 -6.48 4.56 8.77
N VAL A 94 -6.84 3.72 9.75
CA VAL A 94 -7.84 2.66 9.56
C VAL A 94 -9.21 3.27 9.28
N ALA A 95 -9.61 4.32 10.01
CA ALA A 95 -10.88 5.01 9.76
C ALA A 95 -10.95 5.59 8.34
N ALA A 96 -9.87 6.19 7.84
CA ALA A 96 -9.79 6.69 6.47
C ALA A 96 -9.89 5.56 5.43
N LEU A 97 -9.22 4.42 5.69
CA LEU A 97 -9.29 3.25 4.81
C LEU A 97 -10.69 2.65 4.77
N VAL A 98 -11.36 2.52 5.92
CA VAL A 98 -12.75 2.04 5.99
C VAL A 98 -13.67 3.00 5.23
N GLY A 99 -13.54 4.31 5.42
CA GLY A 99 -14.32 5.30 4.67
C GLY A 99 -14.12 5.23 3.16
N LEU A 100 -12.90 4.95 2.69
CA LEU A 100 -12.65 4.67 1.27
C LEU A 100 -13.44 3.44 0.80
N LEU A 101 -13.36 2.33 1.54
CA LEU A 101 -14.04 1.08 1.18
C LEU A 101 -15.57 1.23 1.14
N GLU A 102 -16.16 1.92 2.10
CA GLU A 102 -17.59 2.27 2.12
C GLU A 102 -17.97 3.12 0.91
N SER A 103 -17.18 4.16 0.59
CA SER A 103 -17.45 5.04 -0.56
C SER A 103 -17.40 4.30 -1.91
N ARG A 104 -16.65 3.20 -1.97
CA ARG A 104 -16.54 2.31 -3.14
C ARG A 104 -17.57 1.19 -3.14
N GLY A 105 -18.42 1.09 -2.11
CA GLY A 105 -19.43 0.04 -1.96
C GLY A 105 -18.84 -1.35 -1.72
N VAL A 106 -17.63 -1.43 -1.17
CA VAL A 106 -16.96 -2.68 -0.80
C VAL A 106 -17.43 -3.16 0.58
N LEU A 107 -17.74 -2.21 1.48
CA LEU A 107 -18.30 -2.42 2.81
C LEU A 107 -19.74 -1.90 2.90
#